data_AF-A0A0K8Q945-F1
#
_entry.id   AF-A0A0K8Q945-F1
#
_cell.length_a   1.000
_cell.length_b   1.000
_cell.length_c   1.000
_cell.angle_alpha   90.00
_cell.angle_beta   90.00
_cell.angle_gamma   90.00
#
_symmetry.space_group_name_H-M   'P 1'
#
loop_
_entity.id
_entity.type
_entity.pdbx_description
1 polymer ?
#
loop_
_entity_poly.entity_id
_entity_poly.type
_entity_poly.pdbx_seq_one_letter_code
_entity_poly.pdbx_strand_id
1 'polypeptide(L)'
;MAGSGKSSLIDGSVSKQDGVVSVDQTAIRGSRRSNPATYTGLLEPIRKAFAKANAVKPALFSANSEGACPTCNGAGVIYTDLGMMAGVANPCEECEGKRFQASVLEYRLGGRDISEVLAMSVAEAEEFFGAGEARLPAAHT
;
A
#
# COMPACT_ATOMS: atom_id res chain seq x y z
N MET A 1 5.89 17.01 31.10
CA MET A 1 6.67 16.15 32.03
C MET A 1 6.68 14.71 31.53
N ALA A 2 7.88 14.20 31.21
CA ALA A 2 8.14 12.76 31.12
C ALA A 2 8.10 12.14 32.52
N GLY A 3 7.74 10.86 32.64
CA GLY A 3 7.79 10.13 33.91
C GLY A 3 6.59 10.27 34.86
N SER A 4 5.53 11.02 34.50
CA SER A 4 4.34 11.16 35.35
C SER A 4 3.37 9.96 35.31
N GLY A 5 3.80 8.80 34.79
CA GLY A 5 3.00 7.57 34.74
C GLY A 5 1.87 7.49 33.71
N LYS A 6 1.73 8.46 32.79
CA LYS A 6 0.63 8.49 31.80
C LYS A 6 0.54 7.22 30.95
N SER A 7 1.66 6.75 30.39
CA SER A 7 1.70 5.53 29.57
C SER A 7 1.34 4.30 30.41
N SER A 8 1.86 4.19 31.64
CA SER A 8 1.50 3.10 32.55
C SER A 8 0.00 3.04 32.86
N LEU A 9 -0.64 4.20 33.00
CA LEU A 9 -2.09 4.28 33.20
C LEU A 9 -2.86 3.86 31.94
N ILE A 10 -2.55 4.49 30.79
CA ILE A 10 -3.26 4.24 29.53
C ILE A 10 -3.03 2.81 29.04
N ASP A 11 -1.77 2.43 28.78
CA ASP A 11 -1.42 1.13 28.18
C ASP A 11 -1.63 -0.03 29.17
N GLY A 12 -1.44 0.22 30.46
CA GLY A 12 -1.54 -0.79 31.50
C GLY A 12 -2.97 -1.13 31.93
N SER A 13 -3.87 -0.13 31.93
CA SER A 13 -5.19 -0.24 32.57
C SER A 13 -6.36 0.15 31.66
N VAL A 14 -6.24 1.19 30.84
CA VAL A 14 -7.36 1.71 30.02
C VAL A 14 -7.48 0.92 28.71
N SER A 15 -6.37 0.72 28.00
CA SER A 15 -6.36 0.07 26.68
C SER A 15 -6.76 -1.41 26.68
N LYS A 16 -6.90 -2.04 27.86
CA LYS A 16 -7.32 -3.44 28.03
C LYS A 16 -8.81 -3.60 28.34
N GLN A 17 -9.55 -2.50 28.47
CA GLN A 17 -10.97 -2.54 28.77
C GLN A 17 -11.79 -2.89 27.53
N ASP A 18 -12.91 -3.56 27.73
CA ASP A 18 -13.81 -3.95 26.64
C ASP A 18 -14.34 -2.71 25.91
N GLY A 19 -14.36 -2.79 24.58
CA GLY A 19 -14.80 -1.70 23.71
C GLY A 19 -13.78 -0.58 23.52
N VAL A 20 -12.59 -0.66 24.12
CA VAL A 20 -11.51 0.32 23.90
C VAL A 20 -10.61 -0.14 22.75
N VAL A 21 -10.39 0.76 21.79
CA VAL A 21 -9.40 0.59 20.71
C VAL A 21 -8.26 1.59 20.96
N SER A 22 -7.06 1.06 21.19
CA SER A 22 -5.85 1.88 21.33
C SER A 22 -5.16 2.04 19.97
N VAL A 23 -5.00 3.29 19.53
CA VAL A 23 -4.22 3.64 18.33
C VAL A 23 -2.88 4.19 18.79
N ASP A 24 -1.80 3.54 18.43
CA ASP A 24 -0.44 3.87 18.87
C ASP A 24 0.44 4.41 17.72
N GLN A 25 1.71 4.63 18.03
CA GLN A 25 2.73 5.08 17.07
C GLN A 25 3.66 3.95 16.62
N THR A 26 3.28 2.69 16.87
CA THR A 26 4.06 1.58 16.34
C THR A 26 3.99 1.58 14.82
N ALA A 27 5.07 1.12 14.17
CA ALA A 27 5.06 1.00 12.73
C ALA A 27 3.88 0.12 12.28
N ILE A 28 3.23 0.52 11.19
CA ILE A 28 2.17 -0.27 10.58
C ILE A 28 2.69 -1.70 10.38
N ARG A 29 2.04 -2.67 11.03
CA ARG A 29 2.43 -4.07 10.98
C ARG A 29 2.39 -4.58 9.53
N GLY A 30 3.42 -5.33 9.14
CA GLY A 30 3.49 -5.98 7.84
C GLY A 30 4.92 -6.05 7.30
N SER A 31 5.05 -6.28 6.00
CA SER A 31 6.34 -6.22 5.31
C SER A 31 6.56 -4.83 4.72
N ARG A 32 7.74 -4.59 4.13
CA ARG A 32 8.05 -3.36 3.38
C ARG A 32 7.19 -3.14 2.14
N ARG A 33 6.34 -4.12 1.79
CA ARG A 33 5.31 -4.02 0.75
C ARG A 33 3.99 -3.43 1.26
N SER A 34 3.88 -3.20 2.57
CA SER A 34 2.70 -2.55 3.16
C SER A 34 2.71 -1.06 2.85
N ASN A 35 1.54 -0.52 2.57
CA ASN A 35 1.28 0.88 2.28
C ASN A 35 -0.13 1.25 2.78
N PRO A 36 -0.52 2.54 2.77
CA PRO A 36 -1.84 2.96 3.22
C PRO A 36 -3.00 2.20 2.58
N ALA A 37 -2.97 1.97 1.26
CA ALA A 37 -4.03 1.24 0.56
C ALA A 37 -4.15 -0.23 1.00
N THR A 38 -3.05 -0.88 1.35
CA THR A 38 -3.10 -2.25 1.92
C THR A 38 -3.59 -2.24 3.36
N TYR A 39 -3.24 -1.22 4.15
CA TYR A 39 -3.59 -1.16 5.57
C TYR A 39 -5.07 -0.84 5.79
N THR A 40 -5.63 0.06 4.96
CA THR A 40 -7.05 0.42 5.01
C THR A 40 -7.95 -0.57 4.27
N GLY A 41 -7.37 -1.53 3.54
CA GLY A 41 -8.10 -2.47 2.69
C GLY A 41 -8.53 -1.92 1.34
N LEU A 42 -8.24 -0.65 1.02
CA LEU A 42 -8.58 0.00 -0.24
C LEU A 42 -7.94 -0.64 -1.48
N LEU A 43 -6.82 -1.35 -1.33
CA LEU A 43 -6.18 -2.01 -2.46
C LEU A 43 -7.09 -3.06 -3.12
N GLU A 44 -7.92 -3.77 -2.35
CA GLU A 44 -8.79 -4.82 -2.89
C GLU A 44 -9.86 -4.30 -3.87
N PRO A 45 -10.68 -3.28 -3.54
CA PRO A 45 -11.61 -2.71 -4.50
C PRO A 45 -10.90 -2.08 -5.72
N ILE A 46 -9.74 -1.45 -5.53
CA ILE A 46 -8.93 -0.88 -6.65
C ILE A 46 -8.50 -2.00 -7.61
N ARG A 47 -7.96 -3.10 -7.09
CA ARG A 47 -7.57 -4.27 -7.90
C ARG A 47 -8.72 -4.86 -8.70
N LYS A 48 -9.90 -4.95 -8.08
CA LYS A 48 -11.12 -5.43 -8.75
C LYS A 48 -11.57 -4.48 -9.84
N ALA A 49 -11.44 -3.16 -9.65
CA ALA A 49 -11.77 -2.17 -10.67
C ALA A 49 -10.88 -2.32 -11.92
N PHE A 50 -9.55 -2.40 -11.73
CA PHE A 50 -8.61 -2.65 -12.83
C PHE A 50 -8.89 -3.97 -13.55
N ALA A 51 -9.09 -5.06 -12.80
CA ALA A 51 -9.43 -6.36 -13.36
C ALA A 51 -10.69 -6.33 -14.22
N LYS A 52 -11.75 -5.66 -13.73
CA LYS A 52 -13.01 -5.50 -14.46
C LYS A 52 -12.83 -4.68 -15.72
N ALA A 53 -12.14 -3.54 -15.65
CA ALA A 53 -11.94 -2.64 -16.78
C ALA A 53 -11.13 -3.30 -17.92
N ASN A 54 -10.22 -4.21 -17.58
CA ASN A 54 -9.29 -4.82 -18.54
C ASN A 54 -9.61 -6.29 -18.85
N ALA A 55 -10.68 -6.86 -18.29
CA ALA A 55 -11.08 -8.26 -18.45
C ALA A 55 -9.98 -9.28 -18.08
N VAL A 56 -9.24 -9.02 -17.00
CA VAL A 56 -8.16 -9.89 -16.48
C VAL A 56 -8.33 -10.21 -15.00
N LYS A 57 -7.42 -11.00 -14.41
CA LYS A 57 -7.50 -11.41 -13.01
C LYS A 57 -7.05 -10.28 -12.05
N PRO A 58 -7.71 -10.09 -10.90
CA PRO A 58 -7.27 -9.13 -9.87
C PRO A 58 -5.88 -9.43 -9.27
N ALA A 59 -5.37 -10.65 -9.40
CA ALA A 59 -4.04 -11.05 -8.92
C ALA A 59 -2.91 -10.29 -9.63
N LEU A 60 -3.12 -9.87 -10.88
CA LEU A 60 -2.16 -9.07 -11.64
C LEU A 60 -1.95 -7.69 -11.01
N PHE A 61 -2.95 -7.12 -10.34
CA PHE A 61 -2.86 -5.79 -9.73
C PHE A 61 -2.38 -5.82 -8.28
N SER A 62 -1.68 -6.88 -7.87
CA SER A 62 -1.04 -6.97 -6.55
C SER A 62 0.46 -7.16 -6.66
N ALA A 63 1.21 -6.26 -6.05
CA ALA A 63 2.66 -6.40 -5.85
C ALA A 63 3.02 -7.53 -4.86
N ASN A 64 2.03 -8.22 -4.28
CA ASN A 64 2.23 -9.41 -3.44
C ASN A 64 1.82 -10.71 -4.16
N SER A 65 1.50 -10.67 -5.47
CA SER A 65 0.95 -11.80 -6.21
C SER A 65 1.46 -11.82 -7.66
N GLU A 66 0.65 -12.35 -8.59
CA GLU A 66 1.02 -12.70 -9.97
C GLU A 66 1.64 -11.55 -10.79
N GLY A 67 1.26 -10.29 -10.53
CA GLY A 67 1.77 -9.15 -11.30
C GLY A 67 3.00 -8.45 -10.73
N ALA A 68 3.52 -8.93 -9.59
CA ALA A 68 4.69 -8.34 -8.96
C ALA A 68 5.92 -8.40 -9.90
N CYS A 69 6.76 -7.37 -9.86
CA CYS A 69 8.08 -7.40 -10.49
C CYS A 69 8.89 -8.56 -9.89
N PRO A 70 9.38 -9.52 -10.71
CA PRO A 70 10.07 -10.70 -10.20
C PRO A 70 11.42 -10.35 -9.57
N THR A 71 12.11 -9.33 -10.09
CA THR A 71 13.45 -8.92 -9.62
C THR A 71 13.44 -8.42 -8.17
N CYS A 72 12.45 -7.61 -7.79
CA CYS A 72 12.30 -7.10 -6.42
C CYS A 72 11.20 -7.79 -5.61
N ASN A 73 10.56 -8.84 -6.16
CA ASN A 73 9.39 -9.50 -5.56
C ASN A 73 8.30 -8.50 -5.12
N GLY A 74 8.06 -7.49 -5.97
CA GLY A 74 7.10 -6.40 -5.74
C GLY A 74 7.46 -5.39 -4.64
N ALA A 75 8.68 -5.41 -4.11
CA ALA A 75 9.13 -4.42 -3.14
C ALA A 75 9.28 -3.01 -3.75
N GLY A 76 9.70 -2.94 -5.01
CA GLY A 76 10.08 -1.70 -5.72
C GLY A 76 11.52 -1.28 -5.43
N VAL A 77 12.20 -1.96 -4.51
CA VAL A 77 13.57 -1.66 -4.09
C VAL A 77 14.35 -2.95 -3.90
N ILE A 78 15.67 -2.89 -4.09
CA ILE A 78 16.61 -3.93 -3.71
C ILE A 78 17.28 -3.52 -2.41
N TYR A 79 17.21 -4.38 -1.41
CA TYR A 79 17.84 -4.18 -0.11
C TYR A 79 19.19 -4.87 -0.08
N THR A 80 20.22 -4.10 0.21
CA THR A 80 21.56 -4.62 0.45
C THR A 80 21.86 -4.55 1.93
N ASP A 81 22.05 -5.71 2.54
CA ASP A 81 22.55 -5.82 3.90
C ASP A 81 24.04 -5.51 3.92
N LEU A 82 24.45 -4.62 4.82
CA LEU A 82 25.83 -4.16 5.00
C LEU A 82 26.40 -4.63 6.36
N GLY A 83 25.80 -5.66 6.96
CA GLY A 83 26.26 -6.28 8.19
C GLY A 83 26.04 -5.37 9.40
N MET A 84 27.13 -4.85 9.97
CA MET A 84 27.05 -3.96 11.15
C MET A 84 26.56 -2.55 10.81
N MET A 85 26.54 -2.17 9.52
CA MET A 85 26.04 -0.88 9.07
C MET A 85 24.54 -0.95 8.76
N ALA A 86 23.88 0.20 8.75
CA ALA A 86 22.50 0.27 8.28
C ALA A 86 22.42 -0.17 6.81
N GLY A 87 21.56 -1.16 6.53
CA GLY A 87 21.31 -1.60 5.16
C GLY A 87 20.75 -0.48 4.29
N VAL A 88 21.05 -0.53 2.99
CA VAL A 88 20.62 0.49 2.02
C VAL A 88 19.53 -0.08 1.13
N ALA A 89 18.57 0.77 0.76
CA ALA A 89 17.50 0.45 -0.19
C ALA A 89 17.73 1.27 -1.46
N ASN A 90 17.97 0.59 -2.57
CA ASN A 90 18.06 1.22 -3.89
C ASN A 90 16.80 0.93 -4.68
N PRO A 91 16.28 1.88 -5.50
CA PRO A 91 15.22 1.60 -6.46
C PRO A 91 15.56 0.36 -7.30
N CYS A 92 14.58 -0.51 -7.51
CA CYS A 92 14.78 -1.67 -8.37
C CYS A 92 14.96 -1.20 -9.82
N GLU A 93 16.08 -1.55 -10.45
CA GLU A 93 16.41 -1.12 -11.81
C GLU A 93 15.43 -1.67 -12.86
N GLU A 94 14.91 -2.88 -12.67
CA GLU A 94 13.98 -3.53 -13.62
C GLU A 94 12.62 -2.82 -13.70
N CYS A 95 12.05 -2.43 -12.57
CA CYS A 95 10.72 -1.79 -12.53
C CYS A 95 10.77 -0.31 -12.19
N GLU A 96 11.97 0.25 -12.00
CA GLU A 96 12.20 1.64 -11.60
C GLU A 96 11.37 2.07 -10.38
N GLY A 97 11.16 1.15 -9.43
CA GLY A 97 10.32 1.41 -8.24
C GLY A 97 8.82 1.20 -8.43
N LYS A 98 8.33 0.91 -9.63
CA LYS A 98 6.89 0.75 -9.93
C LYS A 98 6.27 -0.52 -9.36
N ARG A 99 7.08 -1.49 -8.90
CA ARG A 99 6.68 -2.74 -8.21
C ARG A 99 5.98 -3.81 -9.07
N PHE A 100 5.59 -3.51 -10.30
CA PHE A 100 4.89 -4.45 -11.18
C PHE A 100 5.74 -4.83 -12.40
N GLN A 101 5.37 -5.93 -13.05
CA GLN A 101 5.88 -6.27 -14.38
C GLN A 101 5.41 -5.24 -15.42
N ALA A 102 6.21 -4.99 -16.46
CA ALA A 102 5.87 -4.05 -17.52
C ALA A 102 4.52 -4.36 -18.18
N SER A 103 4.22 -5.65 -18.41
CA SER A 103 2.94 -6.11 -18.97
C SER A 103 1.71 -5.73 -18.15
N VAL A 104 1.85 -5.59 -16.82
CA VAL A 104 0.76 -5.17 -15.94
C VAL A 104 0.51 -3.67 -16.06
N LEU A 105 1.54 -2.88 -16.36
CA LEU A 105 1.47 -1.42 -16.49
C LEU A 105 0.82 -0.96 -17.81
N GLU A 106 0.57 -1.89 -18.74
CA GLU A 106 -0.21 -1.64 -19.95
C GLU A 106 -1.72 -1.52 -19.65
N TYR A 107 -2.19 -2.12 -18.55
CA TYR A 107 -3.60 -2.07 -18.16
C TYR A 107 -3.96 -0.75 -17.50
N ARG A 108 -5.10 -0.18 -17.90
CA ARG A 108 -5.52 1.17 -17.48
C ARG A 108 -6.87 1.16 -16.77
N LEU A 109 -7.05 2.12 -15.88
CA LEU A 109 -8.32 2.53 -15.28
C LEU A 109 -8.36 4.05 -15.34
N GLY A 110 -9.39 4.64 -15.97
CA GLY A 110 -9.47 6.11 -16.14
C GLY A 110 -8.21 6.73 -16.74
N GLY A 111 -7.57 6.04 -17.69
CA GLY A 111 -6.33 6.48 -18.34
C GLY A 111 -5.03 6.30 -17.54
N ARG A 112 -5.09 5.76 -16.32
CA ARG A 112 -3.92 5.55 -15.44
C ARG A 112 -3.62 4.07 -15.24
N ASP A 113 -2.35 3.70 -15.14
CA ASP A 113 -1.97 2.35 -14.70
C ASP A 113 -1.96 2.24 -13.17
N ILE A 114 -1.85 1.01 -12.67
CA ILE A 114 -1.92 0.74 -11.23
C ILE A 114 -0.76 1.40 -10.45
N SER A 115 0.41 1.59 -11.06
CA SER A 115 1.54 2.23 -10.40
C SER A 115 1.32 3.74 -10.25
N GLU A 116 0.76 4.38 -11.28
CA GLU A 116 0.38 5.80 -11.23
C GLU A 116 -0.70 6.04 -10.17
N VAL A 117 -1.73 5.18 -10.12
CA VAL A 117 -2.80 5.28 -9.11
C VAL A 117 -2.24 5.13 -7.69
N LEU A 118 -1.29 4.21 -7.46
CA LEU A 118 -0.68 4.02 -6.15
C LEU A 118 0.36 5.10 -5.79
N ALA A 119 0.78 5.92 -6.75
CA ALA A 119 1.68 7.05 -6.52
C ALA A 119 0.91 8.35 -6.19
N MET A 120 -0.40 8.38 -6.38
CA MET A 120 -1.24 9.54 -6.04
C MET A 120 -1.21 9.83 -4.54
N SER A 121 -1.28 11.12 -4.21
CA SER A 121 -1.71 11.55 -2.89
C SER A 121 -3.16 11.12 -2.63
N VAL A 122 -3.57 11.09 -1.37
CA VAL A 122 -4.96 10.73 -1.01
C VAL A 122 -5.96 11.73 -1.62
N ALA A 123 -5.62 13.01 -1.69
CA ALA A 123 -6.48 14.04 -2.30
C ALA A 123 -6.67 13.81 -3.81
N GLU A 124 -5.59 13.53 -4.55
CA GLU A 124 -5.69 13.18 -5.97
C GLU A 124 -6.49 11.89 -6.19
N ALA A 125 -6.28 10.90 -5.31
CA ALA A 125 -7.01 9.63 -5.37
C ALA A 125 -8.52 9.82 -5.10
N GLU A 126 -8.87 10.67 -4.13
CA GLU A 126 -10.27 11.04 -3.86
C GLU A 126 -10.92 11.61 -5.13
N GLU A 127 -10.32 12.63 -5.73
CA GLU A 127 -10.85 13.22 -6.98
C GLU A 127 -10.94 12.18 -8.11
N PHE A 128 -9.89 11.37 -8.28
CA PHE A 128 -9.81 10.36 -9.32
C PHE A 128 -10.91 9.28 -9.20
N PHE A 129 -11.24 8.85 -7.99
CA PHE A 129 -12.26 7.82 -7.76
C PHE A 129 -13.69 8.36 -7.66
N GLY A 130 -13.90 9.68 -7.72
CA GLY A 130 -15.22 10.29 -7.53
C GLY A 130 -16.17 10.24 -8.72
N ALA A 131 -15.63 10.21 -9.94
CA ALA A 131 -16.43 10.28 -11.16
C ALA A 131 -15.78 9.59 -12.36
N GLY A 132 -16.52 9.51 -13.48
CA GLY A 132 -16.01 8.98 -14.75
C GLY A 132 -15.72 7.49 -14.73
N GLU A 133 -14.82 7.07 -15.62
CA GLU A 133 -14.46 5.65 -15.84
C GLU A 133 -13.70 5.03 -14.66
N ALA A 134 -13.04 5.85 -13.84
CA ALA A 134 -12.34 5.42 -12.63
C ALA A 134 -13.26 5.34 -11.40
N ARG A 135 -14.53 5.76 -11.50
CA ARG A 135 -15.42 5.88 -10.34
C ARG A 135 -15.46 4.60 -9.51
N LEU A 136 -15.05 4.72 -8.25
CA LEU A 136 -14.98 3.60 -7.31
C LEU A 136 -15.51 4.06 -5.94
N PRO A 137 -16.82 3.87 -5.66
CA PRO A 137 -17.43 4.35 -4.42
C PRO A 137 -16.74 3.85 -3.15
N ALA A 138 -16.22 2.61 -3.16
CA ALA A 138 -15.49 2.06 -2.02
C ALA A 138 -14.14 2.76 -1.72
N ALA A 139 -13.66 3.61 -2.63
CA ALA A 139 -12.46 4.42 -2.48
C ALA A 139 -12.78 5.94 -2.43
N HIS A 140 -14.07 6.30 -2.31
CA HIS A 140 -14.58 7.67 -2.22
C HIS A 140 -15.63 7.80 -1.11
N THR A 141 -15.34 7.23 0.06
CA THR A 141 -16.21 7.27 1.25
C THR A 141 -15.35 7.55 2.46
#